data_AF-A0A060QGB3-F1
#
_entry.id   AF-A0A060QGB3-F1
#
_cell.length_a   1.000
_cell.length_b   1.000
_cell.length_c   1.000
_cell.angle_alpha   90.00
_cell.angle_beta   90.00
_cell.angle_gamma   90.00
#
_symmetry.space_group_name_H-M   'P 1'
#
loop_
_entity.id
_entity.type
_entity.pdbx_description
1 polymer ?
#
loop_
_entity_poly.entity_id
_entity_poly.type
_entity_poly.pdbx_seq_one_letter_code
_entity_poly.pdbx_strand_id
1 'polypeptide(L)'
;MSKDQERLSDLIEAAKRAGADRADALMVASRSVSAMCRQGVPEGLEHSETLALGLRVFVGKRAASVSATALDPSRFEALAQQAVAMAHVVPEDAWAGTVDPDRQGVYNIAALDMVDPTEAPSLDALLARAREAEETALGIKGITNSNGASAGYSRVEITLAESSGFSGAYAQTSHSNGISVLAGDGPSMQRDYAGHSTRHLTDLDSPALLGREAAERALARMNPVKPRTGSFPVVFDPRVSSSLLGHLAGAINGSAIARGTSFLSGHKGKRILPEALSVIDDPTRPRGLRSKPFDAEGLLPSPLAFVENGMLTDWILDGRSSRQLGLVNNGRASRGVGGPPSPAVGNFYLTGGTGSRRALMEDIVEGIYVTEMMGSSINGLTGDYSRGASGFMIRHGQLAEPVAELTIAGNLIEMFAALRAADDLVFRHGVDAPTLRIDAMSVAGSQ
;
A
#
# COMPACT_ATOMS: atom_id res chain seq x y z
N MET A 1 21.86 1.82 -23.04
CA MET A 1 21.28 2.62 -21.95
C MET A 1 20.25 3.56 -22.55
N SER A 2 19.18 3.89 -21.84
CA SER A 2 18.25 4.94 -22.25
C SER A 2 18.87 6.33 -22.01
N LYS A 3 18.34 7.37 -22.67
CA LYS A 3 18.74 8.78 -22.42
C LYS A 3 18.64 9.16 -20.95
N ASP A 4 17.67 8.56 -20.26
CA ASP A 4 17.42 8.81 -18.85
C ASP A 4 18.47 8.16 -17.95
N GLN A 5 18.91 6.95 -18.29
CA GLN A 5 20.05 6.30 -17.63
C GLN A 5 21.36 7.08 -17.85
N GLU A 6 21.58 7.61 -19.06
CA GLU A 6 22.73 8.48 -19.37
C GLU A 6 22.71 9.75 -18.51
N ARG A 7 21.57 10.44 -18.40
CA ARG A 7 21.40 11.62 -17.53
C ARG A 7 21.72 11.34 -16.07
N LEU A 8 21.25 10.21 -15.53
CA LEU A 8 21.55 9.85 -14.15
C LEU A 8 23.04 9.56 -13.96
N SER A 9 23.68 8.93 -14.95
CA SER A 9 25.13 8.71 -14.96
C SER A 9 25.89 10.04 -14.94
N ASP A 10 25.51 11.01 -15.78
CA ASP A 10 26.14 12.33 -15.83
C ASP A 10 26.03 13.07 -14.48
N LEU A 11 24.87 12.98 -13.84
CA LEU A 11 24.64 13.58 -12.51
C LEU A 11 25.49 12.91 -11.42
N ILE A 12 25.62 11.59 -11.45
CA ILE A 12 26.46 10.83 -10.51
C ILE A 12 27.93 11.19 -10.70
N GLU A 13 28.40 11.33 -11.95
CA GLU A 13 29.77 11.76 -12.22
C GLU A 13 30.02 13.21 -11.78
N ALA A 14 29.03 14.10 -11.90
CA ALA A 14 29.09 15.44 -11.32
C ALA A 14 29.21 15.39 -9.79
N ALA A 15 28.45 14.52 -9.12
CA ALA A 15 28.56 14.31 -7.67
C ALA A 15 29.95 13.83 -7.24
N LYS A 16 30.54 12.88 -7.98
CA LYS A 16 31.90 12.40 -7.72
C LYS A 16 32.95 13.49 -7.91
N ARG A 17 32.86 14.28 -9.00
CA ARG A 17 33.75 15.45 -9.20
C ARG A 17 33.62 16.50 -8.10
N ALA A 18 32.41 16.68 -7.57
CA ALA A 18 32.13 17.59 -6.46
C ALA A 18 32.64 17.08 -5.09
N GLY A 19 33.09 15.82 -4.99
CA GLY A 19 33.69 15.26 -3.77
C GLY A 19 32.86 14.17 -3.07
N ALA A 20 31.84 13.61 -3.71
CA ALA A 20 31.13 12.44 -3.18
C ALA A 20 31.96 11.14 -3.37
N ASP A 21 32.04 10.32 -2.32
CA ASP A 21 32.67 8.99 -2.40
C ASP A 21 31.77 8.00 -3.15
N ARG A 22 30.46 8.10 -2.91
CA ARG A 22 29.40 7.32 -3.57
C ARG A 22 28.19 8.22 -3.82
N ALA A 23 27.40 7.91 -4.83
CA ALA A 23 26.14 8.56 -5.09
C ALA A 23 25.14 7.61 -5.74
N ASP A 24 23.85 7.83 -5.50
CA ASP A 24 22.77 7.28 -6.29
C ASP A 24 21.88 8.40 -6.81
N ALA A 25 21.21 8.14 -7.92
CA ALA A 25 20.23 9.03 -8.48
C ALA A 25 18.96 8.26 -8.87
N LEU A 26 17.81 8.86 -8.61
CA LEU A 26 16.49 8.34 -8.94
C LEU A 26 15.77 9.38 -9.78
N MET A 27 15.19 8.94 -10.90
CA MET A 27 14.27 9.74 -11.68
C MET A 27 12.93 9.03 -11.81
N VAL A 28 11.87 9.81 -11.62
CA VAL A 28 10.49 9.36 -11.79
C VAL A 28 9.81 10.33 -12.73
N ALA A 29 9.34 9.81 -13.86
CA ALA A 29 8.45 10.50 -14.77
C ALA A 29 7.07 9.86 -14.65
N SER A 30 6.02 10.66 -14.47
CA SER A 30 4.65 10.17 -14.41
C SER A 30 3.74 11.00 -15.29
N ARG A 31 2.89 10.33 -16.05
CA ARG A 31 1.77 10.93 -16.76
C ARG A 31 0.49 10.31 -16.21
N SER A 32 -0.49 11.13 -15.91
CA SER A 32 -1.80 10.66 -15.44
C SER A 32 -2.91 11.51 -16.03
N VAL A 33 -3.99 10.84 -16.41
CA VAL A 33 -5.22 11.45 -16.88
C VAL A 33 -6.37 10.86 -16.09
N SER A 34 -7.24 11.70 -15.56
CA SER A 34 -8.45 11.26 -14.87
C SER A 34 -9.63 12.15 -15.20
N ALA A 35 -10.81 11.52 -15.23
CA ALA A 35 -12.09 12.20 -15.37
C ALA A 35 -12.94 11.90 -14.14
N MET A 36 -13.65 12.92 -13.67
CA MET A 36 -14.61 12.83 -12.59
C MET A 36 -15.94 13.42 -13.03
N CYS A 37 -17.04 12.76 -12.67
CA CYS A 37 -18.38 13.30 -12.79
C CYS A 37 -19.12 13.21 -11.47
N ARG A 38 -20.07 14.13 -11.27
CA ARG A 38 -21.05 14.09 -10.19
C ARG A 38 -22.39 14.51 -10.74
N GLN A 39 -23.43 13.72 -10.45
CA GLN A 39 -24.79 13.96 -10.97
C GLN A 39 -24.84 14.09 -12.50
N GLY A 40 -24.05 13.27 -13.22
CA GLY A 40 -23.93 13.29 -14.68
C GLY A 40 -23.13 14.47 -15.25
N VAL A 41 -22.80 15.47 -14.41
CA VAL A 41 -22.03 16.65 -14.78
C VAL A 41 -20.54 16.36 -14.60
N PRO A 42 -19.69 16.57 -15.62
CA PRO A 42 -18.24 16.50 -15.45
C PRO A 42 -17.77 17.58 -14.47
N GLU A 43 -17.05 17.19 -13.42
CA GLU A 43 -16.57 18.11 -12.38
C GLU A 43 -15.05 18.35 -12.46
N GLY A 44 -14.31 17.38 -12.98
CA GLY A 44 -12.85 17.45 -13.01
C GLY A 44 -12.30 16.64 -14.17
N LEU A 45 -11.46 17.30 -14.97
CA LEU A 45 -10.63 16.66 -15.98
C LEU A 45 -9.20 17.03 -15.61
N GLU A 46 -8.46 16.06 -15.11
CA GLU A 46 -7.09 16.28 -14.65
C GLU A 46 -6.12 15.62 -15.61
N HIS A 47 -5.14 16.41 -16.04
CA HIS A 47 -3.96 15.92 -16.75
C HIS A 47 -2.74 16.39 -15.97
N SER A 48 -1.94 15.44 -15.50
CA SER A 48 -0.72 15.72 -14.76
C SER A 48 0.46 15.04 -15.42
N GLU A 49 1.49 15.83 -15.68
CA GLU A 49 2.82 15.34 -16.01
C GLU A 49 3.77 15.80 -14.93
N THR A 50 4.43 14.84 -14.29
CA THR A 50 5.45 15.13 -13.27
C THR A 50 6.75 14.51 -13.71
N LEU A 51 7.82 15.25 -13.50
CA LEU A 51 9.17 14.79 -13.68
C LEU A 51 9.98 15.22 -12.47
N ALA A 52 10.54 14.24 -11.78
CA ALA A 52 11.28 14.47 -10.56
C ALA A 52 12.60 13.69 -10.60
N LEU A 53 13.68 14.39 -10.29
CA LEU A 53 15.06 13.91 -10.24
C LEU A 53 15.58 14.07 -8.81
N GLY A 54 16.23 13.05 -8.30
CA GLY A 54 16.74 12.98 -6.95
C GLY A 54 18.17 12.49 -6.96
N LEU A 55 19.03 13.15 -6.19
CA LEU A 55 20.42 12.77 -6.00
C LEU A 55 20.67 12.55 -4.51
N ARG A 56 21.21 11.40 -4.16
CA ARG A 56 21.76 11.14 -2.82
C ARG A 56 23.27 10.96 -2.95
N VAL A 57 24.02 11.70 -2.14
CA VAL A 57 25.48 11.61 -2.09
C VAL A 57 25.96 11.13 -0.73
N PHE A 58 27.11 10.49 -0.71
CA PHE A 58 27.78 10.02 0.48
C PHE A 58 29.20 10.60 0.55
N VAL A 59 29.56 11.15 1.71
CA VAL A 59 30.90 11.64 2.03
C VAL A 59 31.31 11.04 3.36
N GLY A 60 32.16 10.02 3.31
CA GLY A 60 32.47 9.12 4.41
C GLY A 60 31.20 8.46 4.96
N LYS A 61 30.87 8.79 6.21
CA LYS A 61 29.65 8.33 6.89
C LYS A 61 28.53 9.37 6.91
N ARG A 62 28.64 10.43 6.13
CA ARG A 62 27.59 11.45 5.99
C ARG A 62 26.85 11.24 4.68
N ALA A 63 25.54 11.50 4.68
CA ALA A 63 24.72 11.39 3.49
C ALA A 63 23.72 12.55 3.41
N ALA A 64 23.50 13.05 2.20
CA ALA A 64 22.49 14.07 1.93
C ALA A 64 21.75 13.77 0.64
N SER A 65 20.49 14.21 0.58
CA SER A 65 19.64 14.08 -0.60
C SER A 65 19.14 15.45 -1.03
N VAL A 66 19.11 15.67 -2.35
CA VAL A 66 18.54 16.83 -3.01
C VAL A 66 17.61 16.35 -4.12
N SER A 67 16.61 17.17 -4.47
CA SER A 67 15.70 16.88 -5.57
C SER A 67 15.47 18.11 -6.44
N ALA A 68 15.21 17.86 -7.72
CA ALA A 68 14.89 18.87 -8.72
C ALA A 68 13.75 18.37 -9.63
N THR A 69 13.05 19.29 -10.28
CA THR A 69 11.98 19.00 -11.25
C THR A 69 12.38 19.27 -12.70
N ALA A 70 13.61 19.75 -12.93
CA ALA A 70 14.14 20.07 -14.26
C ALA A 70 15.31 19.14 -14.63
N LEU A 71 15.30 18.60 -15.84
CA LEU A 71 16.36 17.75 -16.40
C LEU A 71 17.36 18.54 -17.27
N ASP A 72 17.80 19.69 -16.78
CA ASP A 72 18.79 20.52 -17.47
C ASP A 72 20.21 20.08 -17.05
N PRO A 73 20.99 19.41 -17.94
CA PRO A 73 22.32 18.91 -17.58
C PRO A 73 23.29 20.03 -17.19
N SER A 74 23.05 21.27 -17.67
CA SER A 74 23.88 22.42 -17.30
C SER A 74 23.81 22.75 -15.80
N ARG A 75 22.79 22.24 -15.09
CA ARG A 75 22.57 22.45 -13.65
C ARG A 75 23.09 21.30 -12.78
N PHE A 76 23.49 20.18 -13.37
CA PHE A 76 23.90 18.99 -12.61
C PHE A 76 25.10 19.26 -11.71
N GLU A 77 26.06 20.05 -12.18
CA GLU A 77 27.25 20.42 -11.40
C GLU A 77 26.86 21.22 -10.13
N ALA A 78 25.98 22.21 -10.26
CA ALA A 78 25.50 23.00 -9.12
C ALA A 78 24.68 22.15 -8.13
N LEU A 79 23.81 21.25 -8.63
CA LEU A 79 23.01 20.36 -7.80
C LEU A 79 23.90 19.37 -7.02
N ALA A 80 24.92 18.82 -7.68
CA ALA A 80 25.92 17.95 -7.08
C ALA A 80 26.72 18.66 -5.98
N GLN A 81 27.23 19.85 -6.26
CA GLN A 81 27.96 20.67 -5.29
C GLN A 81 27.10 21.00 -4.07
N GLN A 82 25.83 21.35 -4.27
CA GLN A 82 24.89 21.57 -3.18
C GLN A 82 24.71 20.31 -2.32
N ALA A 83 24.50 19.15 -2.95
CA ALA A 83 24.33 17.89 -2.23
C ALA A 83 25.56 17.54 -1.39
N VAL A 84 26.77 17.71 -1.94
CA VAL A 84 28.02 17.43 -1.23
C VAL A 84 28.23 18.43 -0.08
N ALA A 85 27.98 19.72 -0.30
CA ALA A 85 28.05 20.72 0.76
C ALA A 85 27.08 20.41 1.92
N MET A 86 25.85 19.97 1.60
CA MET A 86 24.89 19.49 2.60
C MET A 86 25.42 18.26 3.33
N ALA A 87 26.03 17.30 2.63
CA ALA A 87 26.59 16.11 3.24
C ALA A 87 27.71 16.45 4.23
N HIS A 88 28.53 17.49 4.00
CA HIS A 88 29.58 17.87 4.94
C HIS A 88 29.08 18.43 6.28
N VAL A 89 27.88 19.01 6.33
CA VAL A 89 27.36 19.69 7.52
C VAL A 89 26.38 18.86 8.35
N VAL A 90 25.98 17.67 7.87
CA VAL A 90 25.15 16.74 8.64
C VAL A 90 26.00 15.86 9.57
N PRO A 91 25.42 15.35 10.68
CA PRO A 91 26.10 14.36 11.51
C PRO A 91 26.46 13.09 10.74
N GLU A 92 27.49 12.39 11.19
CA GLU A 92 27.80 11.07 10.68
C GLU A 92 26.74 10.06 11.10
N ASP A 93 26.44 9.14 10.19
CA ASP A 93 25.61 7.97 10.41
C ASP A 93 26.45 6.73 10.13
N ALA A 94 26.77 5.98 11.19
CA ALA A 94 27.59 4.77 11.11
C ALA A 94 27.05 3.74 10.08
N TRP A 95 25.73 3.78 9.83
CA TRP A 95 25.00 2.84 8.97
C TRP A 95 24.71 3.39 7.58
N ALA A 96 25.09 4.64 7.30
CA ALA A 96 25.01 5.21 5.96
C ALA A 96 25.90 4.44 4.99
N GLY A 97 25.38 4.27 3.78
CA GLY A 97 26.07 3.65 2.66
C GLY A 97 25.11 3.11 1.62
N THR A 98 25.68 2.72 0.49
CA THR A 98 24.99 2.07 -0.64
C THR A 98 25.19 0.56 -0.59
N VAL A 99 24.42 -0.15 -1.41
CA VAL A 99 24.44 -1.61 -1.46
C VAL A 99 25.74 -2.10 -2.11
N ASP A 100 26.16 -3.31 -1.72
CA ASP A 100 27.27 -4.03 -2.32
C ASP A 100 26.98 -4.35 -3.80
N PRO A 101 27.87 -3.99 -4.74
CA PRO A 101 27.65 -4.20 -6.17
C PRO A 101 27.43 -5.68 -6.53
N ASP A 102 28.06 -6.61 -5.82
CA ASP A 102 27.96 -8.06 -6.09
C ASP A 102 26.55 -8.61 -5.76
N ARG A 103 25.72 -7.82 -5.08
CA ARG A 103 24.35 -8.17 -4.72
C ARG A 103 23.32 -7.59 -5.70
N GLN A 104 23.77 -6.81 -6.68
CA GLN A 104 22.96 -6.35 -7.79
C GLN A 104 22.84 -7.48 -8.82
N GLY A 105 21.71 -7.58 -9.52
CA GLY A 105 21.49 -8.68 -10.46
C GLY A 105 20.73 -8.27 -11.71
N VAL A 106 20.61 -9.23 -12.64
CA VAL A 106 19.84 -9.07 -13.87
C VAL A 106 18.37 -9.39 -13.61
N TYR A 107 17.49 -8.47 -13.98
CA TYR A 107 16.06 -8.60 -13.78
C TYR A 107 15.31 -8.92 -15.08
N ASN A 108 14.21 -9.66 -14.97
CA ASN A 108 13.28 -9.91 -16.07
C ASN A 108 12.02 -9.04 -15.91
N ILE A 109 12.04 -7.83 -16.46
CA ILE A 109 10.86 -6.93 -16.41
C ILE A 109 9.66 -7.55 -17.14
N ALA A 110 9.89 -8.28 -18.22
CA ALA A 110 8.79 -8.85 -19.02
C ALA A 110 7.95 -9.85 -18.22
N ALA A 111 8.58 -10.60 -17.31
CA ALA A 111 7.85 -11.52 -16.41
C ALA A 111 6.90 -10.81 -15.44
N LEU A 112 7.10 -9.52 -15.16
CA LEU A 112 6.25 -8.76 -14.25
C LEU A 112 5.00 -8.19 -14.92
N ASP A 113 4.98 -8.10 -16.26
CA ASP A 113 3.84 -7.63 -17.07
C ASP A 113 3.18 -6.33 -16.55
N MET A 114 4.00 -5.33 -16.18
CA MET A 114 3.53 -4.13 -15.46
C MET A 114 2.97 -3.03 -16.36
N VAL A 115 3.12 -3.15 -17.69
CA VAL A 115 2.70 -2.15 -18.67
C VAL A 115 1.63 -2.77 -19.55
N ASP A 116 0.45 -2.18 -19.49
CA ASP A 116 -0.61 -2.44 -20.45
C ASP A 116 -0.17 -1.96 -21.84
N PRO A 117 -0.17 -2.84 -22.86
CA PRO A 117 0.22 -2.45 -24.22
C PRO A 117 -0.86 -1.65 -24.95
N THR A 118 -2.07 -1.52 -24.40
CA THR A 118 -3.16 -0.75 -25.01
C THR A 118 -2.85 0.75 -25.04
N GLU A 119 -3.48 1.46 -25.97
CA GLU A 119 -3.37 2.90 -26.07
C GLU A 119 -3.95 3.57 -24.82
N ALA A 120 -3.30 4.65 -24.37
CA ALA A 120 -3.81 5.44 -23.25
C ALA A 120 -5.25 5.92 -23.56
N PRO A 121 -6.20 5.72 -22.65
CA PRO A 121 -7.59 6.07 -22.90
C PRO A 121 -7.74 7.58 -23.09
N SER A 122 -8.60 7.97 -24.03
CA SER A 122 -8.99 9.38 -24.17
C SER A 122 -9.75 9.85 -22.93
N LEU A 123 -9.78 11.18 -22.76
CA LEU A 123 -10.54 11.81 -21.69
C LEU A 123 -12.04 11.48 -21.78
N ASP A 124 -12.59 11.42 -23.00
CA ASP A 124 -13.98 11.04 -23.23
C ASP A 124 -14.25 9.58 -22.82
N ALA A 125 -13.30 8.66 -23.08
CA ALA A 125 -13.41 7.28 -22.66
C ALA A 125 -13.33 7.12 -21.13
N LEU A 126 -12.52 7.94 -20.45
CA LEU A 126 -12.48 8.00 -19.00
C LEU A 126 -13.79 8.54 -18.44
N LEU A 127 -14.30 9.63 -19.00
CA LEU A 127 -15.56 10.26 -18.58
C LEU A 127 -16.75 9.33 -18.80
N ALA A 128 -16.78 8.57 -19.91
CA ALA A 128 -17.81 7.58 -20.17
C ALA A 128 -17.83 6.48 -19.10
N ARG A 129 -16.67 5.99 -18.67
CA ARG A 129 -16.57 5.01 -17.57
C ARG A 129 -17.07 5.59 -16.25
N ALA A 130 -16.66 6.82 -15.90
CA ALA A 130 -17.13 7.47 -14.68
C ALA A 130 -18.66 7.63 -14.70
N ARG A 131 -19.23 8.10 -15.81
CA ARG A 131 -20.68 8.25 -15.99
C ARG A 131 -21.41 6.91 -15.89
N GLU A 132 -20.91 5.86 -16.51
CA GLU A 132 -21.53 4.53 -16.46
C GLU A 132 -21.63 4.01 -15.01
N ALA A 133 -20.57 4.18 -14.20
CA ALA A 133 -20.59 3.81 -12.79
C ALA A 133 -21.64 4.61 -12.00
N GLU A 134 -21.68 5.93 -12.20
CA GLU A 134 -22.62 6.82 -11.51
C GLU A 134 -24.08 6.58 -11.93
N GLU A 135 -24.35 6.49 -13.23
CA GLU A 135 -25.69 6.21 -13.77
C GLU A 135 -26.21 4.87 -13.28
N THR A 136 -25.36 3.84 -13.23
CA THR A 136 -25.74 2.53 -12.71
C THR A 136 -26.11 2.61 -11.22
N ALA A 137 -25.33 3.33 -10.42
CA ALA A 137 -25.59 3.46 -8.99
C ALA A 137 -26.85 4.30 -8.71
N LEU A 138 -27.01 5.44 -9.38
CA LEU A 138 -28.18 6.33 -9.24
C LEU A 138 -29.47 5.68 -9.79
N GLY A 139 -29.35 4.74 -10.73
CA GLY A 139 -30.48 3.95 -11.23
C GLY A 139 -31.06 2.96 -10.22
N ILE A 140 -30.38 2.70 -9.10
CA ILE A 140 -30.85 1.79 -8.06
C ILE A 140 -31.74 2.53 -7.06
N LYS A 141 -32.97 2.02 -6.88
CA LYS A 141 -33.96 2.60 -5.96
C LYS A 141 -33.40 2.69 -4.54
N GLY A 142 -33.45 3.90 -3.98
CA GLY A 142 -33.00 4.20 -2.61
C GLY A 142 -31.66 4.93 -2.54
N ILE A 143 -30.91 4.97 -3.64
CA ILE A 143 -29.79 5.90 -3.79
C ILE A 143 -30.36 7.28 -4.11
N THR A 144 -30.00 8.26 -3.28
CA THR A 144 -30.55 9.62 -3.34
C THR A 144 -29.58 10.61 -3.95
N ASN A 145 -28.27 10.35 -3.83
CA ASN A 145 -27.24 11.27 -4.31
C ASN A 145 -25.91 10.52 -4.58
N SER A 146 -24.98 11.19 -5.24
CA SER A 146 -23.64 10.72 -5.59
C SER A 146 -22.59 11.70 -5.07
N ASN A 147 -21.52 11.18 -4.46
CA ASN A 147 -20.32 11.95 -4.14
C ASN A 147 -19.36 12.03 -5.33
N GLY A 148 -19.72 11.42 -6.46
CA GLY A 148 -19.00 11.42 -7.71
C GLY A 148 -18.40 10.05 -8.06
N ALA A 149 -18.24 9.85 -9.37
CA ALA A 149 -17.49 8.75 -9.96
C ALA A 149 -16.21 9.27 -10.59
N SER A 150 -15.18 8.43 -10.62
CA SER A 150 -13.93 8.72 -11.30
C SER A 150 -13.41 7.53 -12.08
N ALA A 151 -12.70 7.82 -13.16
CA ALA A 151 -11.89 6.87 -13.87
C ALA A 151 -10.52 7.50 -14.17
N GLY A 152 -9.47 6.70 -14.07
CA GLY A 152 -8.09 7.17 -14.23
C GLY A 152 -7.23 6.23 -15.05
N TYR A 153 -6.22 6.82 -15.68
CA TYR A 153 -5.09 6.13 -16.26
C TYR A 153 -3.80 6.83 -15.83
N SER A 154 -2.76 6.06 -15.52
CA SER A 154 -1.42 6.61 -15.32
C SER A 154 -0.36 5.70 -15.90
N ARG A 155 0.75 6.30 -16.29
CA ARG A 155 1.99 5.63 -16.66
C ARG A 155 3.12 6.27 -15.87
N VAL A 156 3.90 5.44 -15.19
CA VAL A 156 5.05 5.86 -14.40
C VAL A 156 6.30 5.16 -14.93
N GLU A 157 7.34 5.93 -15.18
CA GLU A 157 8.66 5.46 -15.63
C GLU A 157 9.67 5.80 -14.55
N ILE A 158 10.43 4.79 -14.12
CA ILE A 158 11.36 4.85 -13.00
C ILE A 158 12.72 4.47 -13.53
N THR A 159 13.71 5.33 -13.28
CA THR A 159 15.13 5.08 -13.59
C THR A 159 15.95 5.27 -12.33
N LEU A 160 16.80 4.30 -12.01
CA LEU A 160 17.71 4.32 -10.86
C LEU A 160 19.12 4.06 -11.36
N ALA A 161 20.08 4.84 -10.89
CA ALA A 161 21.49 4.59 -11.10
C ALA A 161 22.28 4.75 -9.81
N GLU A 162 23.38 4.02 -9.68
CA GLU A 162 24.29 4.12 -8.53
C GLU A 162 25.75 4.10 -9.01
N SER A 163 26.60 4.80 -8.26
CA SER A 163 28.02 5.00 -8.56
C SER A 163 28.87 3.71 -8.62
N SER A 164 28.37 2.57 -8.16
CA SER A 164 29.01 1.26 -8.36
C SER A 164 28.71 0.58 -9.69
N GLY A 165 27.92 1.22 -10.56
CA GLY A 165 27.62 0.70 -11.89
C GLY A 165 26.21 0.15 -12.06
N PHE A 166 25.36 0.14 -11.02
CA PHE A 166 23.95 -0.17 -11.22
C PHE A 166 23.30 0.89 -12.09
N SER A 167 22.54 0.45 -13.10
CA SER A 167 21.64 1.32 -13.85
C SER A 167 20.45 0.50 -14.34
N GLY A 168 19.27 0.82 -13.83
CA GLY A 168 18.04 0.12 -14.16
C GLY A 168 16.91 1.09 -14.48
N ALA A 169 16.02 0.67 -15.38
CA ALA A 169 14.82 1.42 -15.74
C ALA A 169 13.65 0.47 -15.97
N TYR A 170 12.46 0.88 -15.57
CA TYR A 170 11.21 0.18 -15.86
C TYR A 170 10.03 1.14 -15.92
N ALA A 171 8.94 0.68 -16.53
CA ALA A 171 7.68 1.40 -16.60
C ALA A 171 6.57 0.55 -15.99
N GLN A 172 5.49 1.22 -15.58
CA GLN A 172 4.27 0.60 -15.10
C GLN A 172 3.08 1.47 -15.48
N THR A 173 1.95 0.83 -15.80
CA THR A 173 0.67 1.49 -16.04
C THR A 173 -0.27 1.26 -14.86
N SER A 174 -1.30 2.08 -14.72
CA SER A 174 -2.39 1.82 -13.79
C SER A 174 -3.69 2.34 -14.39
N HIS A 175 -4.72 1.52 -14.35
CA HIS A 175 -6.10 1.90 -14.64
C HIS A 175 -6.89 1.87 -13.34
N SER A 176 -7.85 2.77 -13.18
CA SER A 176 -8.71 2.80 -12.00
C SER A 176 -10.13 3.24 -12.36
N ASN A 177 -11.09 2.71 -11.61
CA ASN A 177 -12.48 3.15 -11.59
C ASN A 177 -12.91 3.25 -10.11
N GLY A 178 -13.72 4.25 -9.76
CA GLY A 178 -14.25 4.42 -8.42
C GLY A 178 -15.55 5.20 -8.41
N ILE A 179 -16.39 4.93 -7.40
CA ILE A 179 -17.68 5.61 -7.19
C ILE A 179 -18.03 5.60 -5.71
N SER A 180 -18.57 6.71 -5.22
CA SER A 180 -19.19 6.79 -3.91
C SER A 180 -20.58 7.40 -4.01
N VAL A 181 -21.55 6.75 -3.36
CA VAL A 181 -22.95 7.17 -3.39
C VAL A 181 -23.54 7.33 -1.99
N LEU A 182 -24.69 7.98 -1.94
CA LEU A 182 -25.44 8.27 -0.74
C LEU A 182 -26.83 7.63 -0.82
N ALA A 183 -27.24 6.99 0.26
CA ALA A 183 -28.58 6.44 0.45
C ALA A 183 -29.27 7.18 1.61
N GLY A 184 -30.59 7.41 1.47
CA GLY A 184 -31.39 8.12 2.47
C GLY A 184 -31.19 9.64 2.50
N ASP A 185 -31.80 10.28 3.50
CA ASP A 185 -31.88 11.74 3.62
C ASP A 185 -31.56 12.22 5.04
N GLY A 186 -31.03 13.45 5.14
CA GLY A 186 -30.78 14.14 6.40
C GLY A 186 -29.87 13.35 7.35
N PRO A 187 -30.23 13.18 8.64
CA PRO A 187 -29.39 12.50 9.63
C PRO A 187 -29.31 10.98 9.44
N SER A 188 -30.18 10.39 8.60
CA SER A 188 -30.19 8.95 8.32
C SER A 188 -29.29 8.56 7.14
N MET A 189 -28.72 9.56 6.47
CA MET A 189 -27.95 9.39 5.25
C MET A 189 -26.73 8.49 5.46
N GLN A 190 -26.58 7.49 4.61
CA GLN A 190 -25.46 6.57 4.60
C GLN A 190 -24.65 6.72 3.33
N ARG A 191 -23.35 6.47 3.42
CA ARG A 191 -22.41 6.48 2.31
C ARG A 191 -21.70 5.14 2.23
N ASP A 192 -21.49 4.64 1.03
CA ASP A 192 -20.45 3.65 0.77
C ASP A 192 -19.80 3.88 -0.60
N TYR A 193 -18.88 3.00 -0.98
CA TYR A 193 -18.12 3.13 -2.21
C TYR A 193 -17.72 1.76 -2.79
N ALA A 194 -17.30 1.81 -4.05
CA ALA A 194 -16.61 0.71 -4.70
C ALA A 194 -15.51 1.29 -5.60
N GLY A 195 -14.43 0.54 -5.75
CA GLY A 195 -13.35 0.90 -6.65
C GLY A 195 -12.41 -0.27 -6.90
N HIS A 196 -11.70 -0.18 -8.01
CA HIS A 196 -10.69 -1.17 -8.40
C HIS A 196 -9.56 -0.45 -9.13
N SER A 197 -8.33 -0.93 -8.96
CA SER A 197 -7.16 -0.44 -9.69
C SER A 197 -6.30 -1.62 -10.12
N THR A 198 -5.84 -1.58 -11.37
CA THR A 198 -5.11 -2.69 -11.99
C THR A 198 -3.99 -2.16 -12.89
N ARG A 199 -3.01 -3.01 -13.22
CA ARG A 199 -1.97 -2.68 -14.20
C ARG A 199 -2.52 -2.64 -15.62
N HIS A 200 -3.43 -3.57 -15.94
CA HIS A 200 -4.06 -3.72 -17.26
C HIS A 200 -5.55 -3.39 -17.17
N LEU A 201 -6.07 -2.72 -18.19
CA LEU A 201 -7.48 -2.37 -18.32
C LEU A 201 -8.39 -3.61 -18.36
N THR A 202 -7.92 -4.71 -18.96
CA THR A 202 -8.69 -5.97 -19.07
C THR A 202 -9.00 -6.60 -17.71
N ASP A 203 -8.19 -6.29 -16.70
CA ASP A 203 -8.31 -6.86 -15.36
C ASP A 203 -9.20 -5.97 -14.48
N LEU A 204 -9.56 -4.77 -14.95
CA LEU A 204 -10.32 -3.79 -14.20
C LEU A 204 -11.80 -4.16 -14.14
N ASP A 205 -12.40 -4.02 -12.96
CA ASP A 205 -13.83 -4.25 -12.77
C ASP A 205 -14.63 -3.23 -13.62
N SER A 206 -15.72 -3.71 -14.23
CA SER A 206 -16.54 -2.83 -15.07
C SER A 206 -17.15 -1.70 -14.24
N PRO A 207 -17.30 -0.49 -14.82
CA PRO A 207 -17.90 0.63 -14.10
C PRO A 207 -19.30 0.31 -13.57
N ALA A 208 -20.13 -0.37 -14.37
CA ALA A 208 -21.46 -0.80 -13.95
C ALA A 208 -21.43 -1.78 -12.74
N LEU A 209 -20.46 -2.70 -12.68
CA LEU A 209 -20.32 -3.59 -11.51
C LEU A 209 -20.03 -2.76 -10.25
N LEU A 210 -19.07 -1.85 -10.32
CA LEU A 210 -18.69 -1.00 -9.19
C LEU A 210 -19.85 -0.07 -8.77
N GLY A 211 -20.60 0.47 -9.73
CA GLY A 211 -21.81 1.26 -9.46
C GLY A 211 -22.85 0.48 -8.67
N ARG A 212 -23.14 -0.77 -9.07
CA ARG A 212 -24.05 -1.66 -8.33
C ARG A 212 -23.53 -1.95 -6.91
N GLU A 213 -22.26 -2.34 -6.78
CA GLU A 213 -21.68 -2.66 -5.47
C GLU A 213 -21.73 -1.47 -4.50
N ALA A 214 -21.38 -0.26 -4.97
CA ALA A 214 -21.42 0.93 -4.13
C ALA A 214 -22.84 1.24 -3.63
N ALA A 215 -23.84 1.08 -4.51
CA ALA A 215 -25.24 1.28 -4.17
C ALA A 215 -25.75 0.22 -3.17
N GLU A 216 -25.49 -1.07 -3.43
CA GLU A 216 -25.88 -2.16 -2.53
C GLU A 216 -25.28 -1.99 -1.14
N ARG A 217 -24.00 -1.60 -1.07
CA ARG A 217 -23.31 -1.34 0.21
C ARG A 217 -23.88 -0.13 0.94
N ALA A 218 -24.15 0.97 0.24
CA ALA A 218 -24.74 2.16 0.85
C ALA A 218 -26.15 1.87 1.40
N LEU A 219 -26.97 1.12 0.66
CA LEU A 219 -28.31 0.72 1.08
C LEU A 219 -28.29 -0.24 2.26
N ALA A 220 -27.36 -1.21 2.27
CA ALA A 220 -27.25 -2.18 3.35
C ALA A 220 -26.96 -1.51 4.71
N ARG A 221 -26.34 -0.33 4.71
CA ARG A 221 -25.99 0.41 5.94
C ARG A 221 -27.13 1.24 6.53
N MET A 222 -28.27 1.33 5.85
CA MET A 222 -29.37 2.21 6.25
C MET A 222 -29.91 1.90 7.64
N ASN A 223 -30.19 2.96 8.40
CA ASN A 223 -30.72 2.90 9.76
C ASN A 223 -29.86 2.05 10.73
N PRO A 224 -28.56 2.37 10.88
CA PRO A 224 -27.68 1.59 11.73
C PRO A 224 -28.06 1.72 13.21
N VAL A 225 -27.82 0.66 13.98
CA VAL A 225 -27.94 0.66 15.43
C VAL A 225 -26.56 0.67 16.09
N LYS A 226 -26.51 0.99 17.38
CA LYS A 226 -25.29 0.83 18.18
C LYS A 226 -25.33 -0.54 18.86
N PRO A 227 -24.26 -1.35 18.80
CA PRO A 227 -24.20 -2.58 19.56
C PRO A 227 -24.07 -2.27 21.06
N ARG A 228 -24.43 -3.24 21.91
CA ARG A 228 -24.11 -3.19 23.34
C ARG A 228 -22.60 -3.23 23.55
N THR A 229 -22.14 -2.65 24.64
CA THR A 229 -20.73 -2.73 25.03
C THR A 229 -20.39 -4.13 25.54
N GLY A 230 -19.24 -4.66 25.14
CA GLY A 230 -18.81 -5.98 25.60
C GLY A 230 -17.68 -6.58 24.77
N SER A 231 -17.40 -7.85 25.03
CA SER A 231 -16.50 -8.65 24.22
C SER A 231 -17.28 -9.43 23.16
N PHE A 232 -16.83 -9.35 21.91
CA PHE A 232 -17.48 -10.01 20.77
C PHE A 232 -16.46 -10.69 19.86
N PRO A 233 -16.87 -11.77 19.18
CA PRO A 233 -16.26 -12.18 17.93
C PRO A 233 -16.41 -11.08 16.89
N VAL A 234 -15.31 -10.67 16.30
CA VAL A 234 -15.26 -9.66 15.24
C VAL A 234 -14.70 -10.29 13.97
N VAL A 235 -15.46 -10.17 12.88
CA VAL A 235 -15.10 -10.60 11.54
C VAL A 235 -14.82 -9.36 10.70
N PHE A 236 -13.69 -9.31 10.03
CA PHE A 236 -13.23 -8.20 9.20
C PHE A 236 -13.45 -8.54 7.74
N ASP A 237 -14.20 -7.70 7.04
CA ASP A 237 -14.34 -7.76 5.59
C ASP A 237 -12.96 -7.59 4.91
N PRO A 238 -12.70 -8.24 3.76
CA PRO A 238 -11.41 -8.13 3.07
C PRO A 238 -10.98 -6.68 2.78
N ARG A 239 -11.94 -5.75 2.61
CA ARG A 239 -11.66 -4.32 2.40
C ARG A 239 -10.94 -3.66 3.59
N VAL A 240 -11.15 -4.18 4.80
CA VAL A 240 -10.58 -3.64 6.05
C VAL A 240 -9.49 -4.53 6.65
N SER A 241 -9.52 -5.84 6.40
CA SER A 241 -8.53 -6.81 6.89
C SER A 241 -7.09 -6.44 6.52
N SER A 242 -6.87 -5.88 5.34
CA SER A 242 -5.54 -5.46 4.87
C SER A 242 -4.85 -4.45 5.81
N SER A 243 -5.63 -3.65 6.55
CA SER A 243 -5.06 -2.69 7.50
C SER A 243 -4.40 -3.35 8.71
N LEU A 244 -4.88 -4.52 9.15
CA LEU A 244 -4.22 -5.31 10.20
C LEU A 244 -2.83 -5.75 9.73
N LEU A 245 -2.70 -6.17 8.47
CA LEU A 245 -1.40 -6.45 7.87
C LEU A 245 -0.55 -5.19 7.68
N GLY A 246 -1.15 -4.03 7.44
CA GLY A 246 -0.43 -2.75 7.47
C GLY A 246 0.25 -2.49 8.82
N HIS A 247 -0.43 -2.80 9.94
CA HIS A 247 0.15 -2.70 11.28
C HIS A 247 1.26 -3.73 11.51
N LEU A 248 1.08 -4.97 11.03
CA LEU A 248 2.12 -6.00 11.07
C LEU A 248 3.38 -5.54 10.31
N ALA A 249 3.23 -5.05 9.07
CA ALA A 249 4.32 -4.54 8.25
C ALA A 249 5.07 -3.39 8.94
N GLY A 250 4.35 -2.50 9.65
CA GLY A 250 4.96 -1.46 10.47
C GLY A 250 5.76 -2.02 11.65
N ALA A 251 5.24 -3.05 12.31
CA ALA A 251 5.88 -3.69 13.45
C ALA A 251 7.12 -4.51 13.09
N ILE A 252 7.15 -5.14 11.90
CA ILE A 252 8.32 -5.88 11.40
C ILE A 252 9.24 -5.01 10.53
N ASN A 253 9.02 -3.69 10.49
CA ASN A 253 9.85 -2.77 9.74
C ASN A 253 11.24 -2.65 10.37
N GLY A 254 12.29 -2.89 9.59
CA GLY A 254 13.69 -2.86 10.05
C GLY A 254 14.08 -1.56 10.75
N SER A 255 13.57 -0.41 10.30
CA SER A 255 13.82 0.88 10.95
C SER A 255 13.08 1.04 12.28
N ALA A 256 11.91 0.43 12.44
CA ALA A 256 11.21 0.40 13.72
C ALA A 256 11.92 -0.53 14.72
N ILE A 257 12.34 -1.72 14.26
CA ILE A 257 13.11 -2.69 15.04
C ILE A 257 14.44 -2.10 15.49
N ALA A 258 15.19 -1.48 14.58
CA ALA A 258 16.49 -0.89 14.88
C ALA A 258 16.43 0.29 15.87
N ARG A 259 15.28 0.97 15.97
CA ARG A 259 15.02 2.03 16.95
C ARG A 259 14.37 1.54 18.24
N GLY A 260 14.00 0.25 18.34
CA GLY A 260 13.26 -0.29 19.48
C GLY A 260 11.84 0.27 19.61
N THR A 261 11.23 0.73 18.51
CA THR A 261 9.90 1.36 18.50
C THR A 261 8.81 0.41 18.01
N SER A 262 8.98 -0.89 18.19
CA SER A 262 8.06 -1.92 17.72
C SER A 262 7.65 -2.86 18.85
N PHE A 263 6.35 -3.15 18.95
CA PHE A 263 5.79 -4.15 19.85
C PHE A 263 6.22 -5.59 19.51
N LEU A 264 6.76 -5.83 18.29
CA LEU A 264 7.34 -7.11 17.90
C LEU A 264 8.86 -7.17 18.11
N SER A 265 9.46 -6.18 18.76
CA SER A 265 10.87 -6.26 19.18
C SER A 265 11.08 -7.53 20.01
N GLY A 266 12.10 -8.32 19.67
CA GLY A 266 12.38 -9.60 20.34
C GLY A 266 11.41 -10.76 20.03
N HIS A 267 10.60 -10.64 18.96
CA HIS A 267 9.69 -11.71 18.51
C HIS A 267 10.19 -12.51 17.30
N LYS A 268 11.38 -12.20 16.74
CA LYS A 268 12.00 -13.02 15.70
C LYS A 268 12.22 -14.45 16.23
N GLY A 269 11.80 -15.45 15.46
CA GLY A 269 11.80 -16.85 15.88
C GLY A 269 10.71 -17.21 16.90
N LYS A 270 9.70 -16.35 17.11
CA LYS A 270 8.51 -16.66 17.91
C LYS A 270 7.27 -16.78 17.03
N ARG A 271 6.34 -17.60 17.50
CA ARG A 271 5.01 -17.74 16.89
C ARG A 271 4.19 -16.48 17.19
N ILE A 272 3.75 -15.78 16.15
CA ILE A 272 2.93 -14.57 16.24
C ILE A 272 1.58 -14.71 15.52
N LEU A 273 1.42 -15.74 14.69
CA LEU A 273 0.15 -16.13 14.07
C LEU A 273 -0.13 -17.62 14.35
N PRO A 274 -1.38 -18.08 14.16
CA PRO A 274 -1.69 -19.50 14.11
C PRO A 274 -0.86 -20.25 13.06
N GLU A 275 -0.58 -21.52 13.35
CA GLU A 275 0.31 -22.35 12.52
C GLU A 275 -0.13 -22.49 11.07
N ALA A 276 -1.44 -22.47 10.81
CA ALA A 276 -1.98 -22.57 9.46
C ALA A 276 -1.79 -21.30 8.61
N LEU A 277 -1.30 -20.21 9.18
CA LEU A 277 -1.21 -18.91 8.51
C LEU A 277 0.24 -18.47 8.30
N SER A 278 0.49 -17.91 7.12
CA SER A 278 1.76 -17.31 6.74
C SER A 278 1.54 -15.92 6.16
N VAL A 279 2.55 -15.07 6.26
CA VAL A 279 2.55 -13.73 5.69
C VAL A 279 3.72 -13.62 4.72
N ILE A 280 3.39 -13.36 3.46
CA ILE A 280 4.33 -13.40 2.34
C ILE A 280 4.41 -12.01 1.70
N ASP A 281 5.63 -11.59 1.40
CA ASP A 281 5.90 -10.45 0.52
C ASP A 281 6.49 -10.96 -0.79
N ASP A 282 5.78 -10.73 -1.89
CA ASP A 282 6.24 -11.09 -3.23
C ASP A 282 6.29 -9.85 -4.14
N PRO A 283 7.42 -9.13 -4.19
CA PRO A 283 7.57 -7.97 -5.08
C PRO A 283 7.71 -8.35 -6.57
N THR A 284 7.62 -9.64 -6.91
CA THR A 284 7.80 -10.16 -8.28
C THR A 284 6.51 -10.71 -8.89
N ARG A 285 5.35 -10.51 -8.24
CA ARG A 285 4.05 -10.95 -8.77
C ARG A 285 3.76 -10.31 -10.15
N PRO A 286 3.43 -11.08 -11.17
CA PRO A 286 2.92 -10.53 -12.43
C PRO A 286 1.72 -9.63 -12.19
N ARG A 287 1.72 -8.44 -12.80
CA ARG A 287 0.67 -7.41 -12.68
C ARG A 287 0.37 -6.94 -11.24
N GLY A 288 1.23 -7.24 -10.27
CA GLY A 288 1.07 -6.76 -8.90
C GLY A 288 1.16 -5.24 -8.80
N LEU A 289 0.31 -4.64 -7.96
CA LEU A 289 0.29 -3.18 -7.81
C LEU A 289 1.54 -2.63 -7.13
N ARG A 290 2.34 -3.47 -6.47
CA ARG A 290 3.63 -3.08 -5.86
C ARG A 290 4.81 -3.89 -6.38
N SER A 291 4.64 -4.54 -7.54
CA SER A 291 5.71 -5.28 -8.17
C SER A 291 6.81 -4.35 -8.66
N LYS A 292 8.06 -4.81 -8.56
CA LYS A 292 9.23 -4.05 -9.01
C LYS A 292 10.36 -5.02 -9.36
N PRO A 293 11.11 -4.77 -10.46
CA PRO A 293 12.22 -5.62 -10.88
C PRO A 293 13.44 -5.48 -9.98
N PHE A 294 13.56 -4.34 -9.30
CA PHE A 294 14.58 -4.04 -8.30
C PHE A 294 14.02 -3.03 -7.29
N ASP A 295 14.59 -3.01 -6.09
CA ASP A 295 14.21 -2.09 -5.02
C ASP A 295 14.85 -0.70 -5.18
N ALA A 296 14.58 0.22 -4.25
CA ALA A 296 15.09 1.58 -4.31
C ALA A 296 16.62 1.73 -4.09
N GLU A 297 17.34 0.62 -3.95
CA GLU A 297 18.80 0.55 -3.86
C GLU A 297 19.43 -0.34 -4.94
N GLY A 298 18.62 -0.82 -5.90
CA GLY A 298 19.08 -1.63 -7.02
C GLY A 298 19.21 -3.13 -6.71
N LEU A 299 18.68 -3.60 -5.58
CA LEU A 299 18.65 -5.04 -5.26
C LEU A 299 17.49 -5.74 -5.93
N LEU A 300 17.70 -6.98 -6.35
CA LEU A 300 16.64 -7.85 -6.84
C LEU A 300 15.80 -8.37 -5.66
N PRO A 301 14.50 -8.03 -5.57
CA PRO A 301 13.63 -8.67 -4.61
C PRO A 301 13.29 -10.09 -5.04
N SER A 302 13.15 -10.99 -4.08
CA SER A 302 12.56 -12.33 -4.23
C SER A 302 11.37 -12.49 -3.29
N PRO A 303 10.43 -13.42 -3.55
CA PRO A 303 9.40 -13.76 -2.56
C PRO A 303 10.01 -14.14 -1.21
N LEU A 304 9.43 -13.66 -0.12
CA LEU A 304 9.85 -13.96 1.25
C LEU A 304 8.64 -14.13 2.16
N ALA A 305 8.58 -15.24 2.89
CA ALA A 305 7.65 -15.39 4.01
C ALA A 305 8.25 -14.68 5.22
N PHE A 306 7.63 -13.58 5.66
CA PHE A 306 8.00 -12.89 6.90
C PHE A 306 7.39 -13.57 8.13
N VAL A 307 6.25 -14.23 7.95
CA VAL A 307 5.72 -15.20 8.90
C VAL A 307 5.52 -16.50 8.14
N GLU A 308 6.14 -17.58 8.60
CA GLU A 308 6.03 -18.91 7.99
C GLU A 308 5.43 -19.88 9.01
N ASN A 309 4.29 -20.49 8.66
CA ASN A 309 3.55 -21.39 9.54
C ASN A 309 3.39 -20.84 10.97
N GLY A 310 2.98 -19.57 11.06
CA GLY A 310 2.82 -18.83 12.31
C GLY A 310 4.09 -18.20 12.90
N MET A 311 5.28 -18.57 12.43
CA MET A 311 6.57 -18.17 12.99
C MET A 311 7.14 -16.91 12.32
N LEU A 312 7.48 -15.88 13.08
CA LEU A 312 8.13 -14.68 12.56
C LEU A 312 9.59 -14.96 12.17
N THR A 313 9.92 -14.92 10.89
CA THR A 313 11.20 -15.38 10.34
C THR A 313 12.17 -14.24 10.03
N ASP A 314 11.68 -13.05 9.66
CA ASP A 314 12.54 -11.94 9.24
C ASP A 314 11.92 -10.54 9.46
N TRP A 315 12.73 -9.51 9.23
CA TRP A 315 12.35 -8.10 9.23
C TRP A 315 12.31 -7.55 7.81
N ILE A 316 11.48 -6.56 7.54
CA ILE A 316 11.54 -5.83 6.26
C ILE A 316 12.79 -4.95 6.29
N LEU A 317 13.76 -5.18 5.42
CA LEU A 317 15.07 -4.51 5.48
C LEU A 317 15.34 -3.67 4.24
N ASP A 318 16.00 -2.54 4.48
CA ASP A 318 16.75 -1.77 3.49
C ASP A 318 18.25 -1.81 3.85
N GLY A 319 19.10 -1.13 3.08
CA GLY A 319 20.54 -1.12 3.28
C GLY A 319 20.95 -0.55 4.63
N ARG A 320 20.27 0.51 5.09
CA ARG A 320 20.60 1.17 6.36
C ARG A 320 20.21 0.30 7.56
N SER A 321 18.97 -0.17 7.62
CA SER A 321 18.47 -1.00 8.72
C SER A 321 19.14 -2.37 8.77
N SER A 322 19.45 -2.97 7.62
CA SER A 322 20.23 -4.22 7.58
C SER A 322 21.62 -4.07 8.18
N ARG A 323 22.36 -3.00 7.83
CA ARG A 323 23.66 -2.70 8.47
C ARG A 323 23.52 -2.44 9.96
N GLN A 324 22.54 -1.63 10.36
CA GLN A 324 22.29 -1.30 11.78
C GLN A 324 21.96 -2.53 12.63
N LEU A 325 21.26 -3.52 12.04
CA LEU A 325 20.87 -4.76 12.72
C LEU A 325 21.89 -5.89 12.52
N GLY A 326 22.94 -5.70 11.72
CA GLY A 326 23.90 -6.75 11.37
C GLY A 326 23.26 -7.90 10.57
N LEU A 327 22.25 -7.60 9.75
CA LEU A 327 21.48 -8.56 8.96
C LEU A 327 21.75 -8.40 7.46
N VAL A 328 21.32 -9.40 6.69
CA VAL A 328 21.39 -9.37 5.23
C VAL A 328 20.19 -8.59 4.67
N ASN A 329 20.43 -7.51 3.92
CA ASN A 329 19.38 -6.79 3.20
C ASN A 329 18.54 -7.75 2.33
N ASN A 330 17.21 -7.70 2.41
CA ASN A 330 16.34 -8.59 1.64
C ASN A 330 15.70 -7.89 0.42
N GLY A 331 16.14 -6.70 0.01
CA GLY A 331 15.68 -6.06 -1.21
C GLY A 331 14.31 -5.38 -1.07
N ARG A 332 14.03 -4.82 0.12
CA ARG A 332 12.77 -4.13 0.43
C ARG A 332 12.96 -2.62 0.63
N ALA A 333 13.94 -2.02 -0.02
CA ALA A 333 14.05 -0.57 0.00
C ALA A 333 12.96 0.09 -0.89
N SER A 334 12.38 1.18 -0.39
CA SER A 334 11.53 2.11 -1.15
C SER A 334 11.89 3.54 -0.79
N ARG A 335 11.75 4.47 -1.74
CA ARG A 335 12.04 5.89 -1.53
C ARG A 335 11.20 6.78 -2.44
N GLY A 336 10.97 7.99 -1.98
CA GLY A 336 10.65 9.11 -2.87
C GLY A 336 11.92 9.71 -3.48
N VAL A 337 11.73 10.62 -4.42
CA VAL A 337 12.85 11.26 -5.15
C VAL A 337 13.75 12.09 -4.23
N GLY A 338 13.18 12.85 -3.30
CA GLY A 338 13.93 13.74 -2.40
C GLY A 338 14.37 13.13 -1.06
N GLY A 339 14.14 11.83 -0.83
CA GLY A 339 14.40 11.19 0.46
C GLY A 339 15.33 9.99 0.38
N PRO A 340 15.94 9.58 1.51
CA PRO A 340 16.64 8.31 1.59
C PRO A 340 15.65 7.14 1.44
N PRO A 341 16.13 5.95 1.04
CA PRO A 341 15.37 4.71 1.17
C PRO A 341 14.98 4.41 2.60
N SER A 342 13.88 3.68 2.70
CA SER A 342 13.35 3.11 3.93
C SER A 342 12.78 1.72 3.63
N PRO A 343 12.68 0.82 4.62
CA PRO A 343 12.11 -0.50 4.39
C PRO A 343 10.62 -0.41 4.08
N ALA A 344 10.18 -1.05 3.01
CA ALA A 344 8.80 -1.13 2.58
C ALA A 344 8.51 -2.44 1.82
N VAL A 345 7.35 -3.02 2.08
CA VAL A 345 6.87 -4.22 1.40
C VAL A 345 6.57 -3.97 -0.09
N GLY A 346 6.69 -5.02 -0.90
CA GLY A 346 6.12 -5.11 -2.24
C GLY A 346 4.66 -5.54 -2.16
N ASN A 347 4.31 -6.69 -2.74
CA ASN A 347 2.95 -7.25 -2.63
C ASN A 347 2.86 -8.16 -1.39
N PHE A 348 2.31 -7.61 -0.31
CA PHE A 348 2.29 -8.23 1.02
C PHE A 348 0.93 -8.84 1.32
N TYR A 349 0.88 -10.12 1.69
CA TYR A 349 -0.41 -10.77 1.94
C TYR A 349 -0.37 -11.85 3.00
N LEU A 350 -1.52 -12.03 3.65
CA LEU A 350 -1.78 -13.14 4.57
C LEU A 350 -2.38 -14.29 3.76
N THR A 351 -1.87 -15.51 3.94
CA THR A 351 -2.44 -16.70 3.31
C THR A 351 -3.87 -16.94 3.78
N GLY A 352 -4.72 -17.42 2.86
CA GLY A 352 -6.07 -17.86 3.19
C GLY A 352 -6.09 -19.05 4.14
N GLY A 353 -7.18 -19.19 4.88
CA GLY A 353 -7.53 -20.44 5.55
C GLY A 353 -8.24 -21.41 4.60
N THR A 354 -8.81 -22.47 5.16
CA THR A 354 -9.49 -23.54 4.39
C THR A 354 -11.01 -23.42 4.40
N GLY A 355 -11.57 -22.46 5.14
CA GLY A 355 -13.02 -22.33 5.33
C GLY A 355 -13.57 -21.09 4.65
N SER A 356 -14.80 -21.19 4.12
CA SER A 356 -15.51 -20.03 3.58
C SER A 356 -15.75 -18.93 4.62
N ARG A 357 -15.95 -17.69 4.17
CA ARG A 357 -16.47 -16.61 5.02
C ARG A 357 -17.70 -17.02 5.85
N ARG A 358 -18.61 -17.79 5.26
CA ARG A 358 -19.80 -18.30 5.96
C ARG A 358 -19.40 -19.21 7.12
N ALA A 359 -18.47 -20.14 6.89
CA ALA A 359 -17.95 -21.03 7.92
C ALA A 359 -17.24 -20.27 9.06
N LEU A 360 -16.63 -19.10 8.77
CA LEU A 360 -16.08 -18.23 9.82
C LEU A 360 -17.14 -17.58 10.70
N MET A 361 -18.41 -17.55 10.28
CA MET A 361 -19.50 -16.93 11.04
C MET A 361 -20.44 -17.95 11.69
N GLU A 362 -20.52 -19.19 11.18
CA GLU A 362 -21.54 -20.19 11.55
C GLU A 362 -21.73 -20.41 13.07
N ASP A 363 -20.66 -20.44 13.85
CA ASP A 363 -20.69 -20.64 15.32
C ASP A 363 -20.90 -19.36 16.13
N ILE A 364 -20.98 -18.19 15.47
CA ILE A 364 -21.18 -16.91 16.14
C ILE A 364 -22.67 -16.72 16.45
N VAL A 365 -23.02 -16.85 17.72
CA VAL A 365 -24.37 -16.51 18.22
C VAL A 365 -24.62 -15.00 18.10
N GLU A 366 -23.66 -14.20 18.56
CA GLU A 366 -23.68 -12.74 18.50
C GLU A 366 -22.25 -12.23 18.25
N GLY A 367 -22.05 -11.40 17.23
CA GLY A 367 -20.75 -10.83 16.86
C GLY A 367 -20.89 -9.62 15.95
N ILE A 368 -19.77 -9.13 15.41
CA ILE A 368 -19.73 -7.96 14.52
C ILE A 368 -18.98 -8.31 13.23
N TYR A 369 -19.57 -8.00 12.08
CA TYR A 369 -18.89 -8.01 10.78
C TYR A 369 -18.52 -6.58 10.40
N VAL A 370 -17.24 -6.22 10.46
CA VAL A 370 -16.71 -4.87 10.22
C VAL A 370 -16.42 -4.67 8.75
N THR A 371 -16.97 -3.61 8.16
CA THR A 371 -16.80 -3.25 6.74
C THR A 371 -16.13 -1.90 6.51
N GLU A 372 -16.07 -1.05 7.54
CA GLU A 372 -15.38 0.23 7.50
C GLU A 372 -14.70 0.49 8.84
N MET A 373 -13.53 1.14 8.81
CA MET A 373 -12.84 1.60 10.00
C MET A 373 -12.44 3.06 9.85
N MET A 374 -12.54 3.79 10.95
CA MET A 374 -12.35 5.24 11.00
C MET A 374 -11.34 5.59 12.11
N GLY A 375 -10.41 6.48 11.77
CA GLY A 375 -9.31 6.84 12.66
C GLY A 375 -8.40 5.67 13.00
N SER A 376 -7.29 5.95 13.69
CA SER A 376 -6.37 4.93 14.16
C SER A 376 -5.63 5.43 15.40
N SER A 377 -5.92 4.84 16.56
CA SER A 377 -5.09 4.98 17.77
C SER A 377 -4.37 3.65 17.99
N ILE A 378 -3.14 3.56 17.47
CA ILE A 378 -2.28 2.38 17.62
C ILE A 378 -1.00 2.79 18.30
N ASN A 379 -0.62 2.06 19.35
CA ASN A 379 0.66 2.26 20.02
C ASN A 379 1.72 1.32 19.44
N GLY A 380 2.70 1.88 18.73
CA GLY A 380 3.78 1.10 18.11
C GLY A 380 4.70 0.37 19.09
N LEU A 381 4.73 0.75 20.37
CA LEU A 381 5.56 0.11 21.40
C LEU A 381 4.84 -1.04 22.10
N THR A 382 3.56 -0.90 22.40
CA THR A 382 2.79 -1.87 23.19
C THR A 382 1.90 -2.77 22.35
N GLY A 383 1.53 -2.33 21.13
CA GLY A 383 0.56 -3.02 20.29
C GLY A 383 -0.89 -2.69 20.61
N ASP A 384 -1.15 -1.75 21.53
CA ASP A 384 -2.53 -1.33 21.84
C ASP A 384 -3.22 -0.79 20.58
N TYR A 385 -4.44 -1.26 20.34
CA TYR A 385 -5.21 -0.99 19.14
C TYR A 385 -6.61 -0.49 19.52
N SER A 386 -7.00 0.65 18.96
CA SER A 386 -8.34 1.20 19.08
C SER A 386 -8.74 1.99 17.84
N ARG A 387 -9.89 1.66 17.26
CA ARG A 387 -10.42 2.29 16.04
C ARG A 387 -11.93 2.38 16.07
N GLY A 388 -12.47 3.47 15.52
CA GLY A 388 -13.89 3.53 15.17
C GLY A 388 -14.18 2.54 14.04
N ALA A 389 -15.37 1.94 14.04
CA ALA A 389 -15.78 0.96 13.06
C ALA A 389 -17.27 1.06 12.74
N SER A 390 -17.65 0.49 11.61
CA SER A 390 -19.04 0.24 11.22
C SER A 390 -19.14 -1.04 10.40
N GLY A 391 -20.34 -1.59 10.31
CA GLY A 391 -20.59 -2.85 9.63
C GLY A 391 -21.96 -3.42 9.99
N PHE A 392 -22.01 -4.69 10.40
CA PHE A 392 -23.25 -5.42 10.66
C PHE A 392 -23.14 -6.27 11.92
N MET A 393 -24.25 -6.45 12.63
CA MET A 393 -24.35 -7.53 13.61
C MET A 393 -24.25 -8.88 12.89
N ILE A 394 -23.63 -9.85 13.56
CA ILE A 394 -23.75 -11.27 13.24
C ILE A 394 -24.71 -11.87 14.25
N ARG A 395 -25.78 -12.51 13.79
CA ARG A 395 -26.78 -13.20 14.61
C ARG A 395 -26.89 -14.63 14.11
N HIS A 396 -26.58 -15.61 14.96
CA HIS A 396 -26.63 -17.04 14.63
C HIS A 396 -25.95 -17.37 13.28
N GLY A 397 -24.76 -16.79 13.08
CA GLY A 397 -23.92 -16.96 11.91
C GLY A 397 -24.38 -16.28 10.62
N GLN A 398 -25.34 -15.36 10.70
CA GLN A 398 -25.81 -14.58 9.56
C GLN A 398 -25.61 -13.08 9.79
N LEU A 399 -25.34 -12.33 8.72
CA LEU A 399 -25.38 -10.87 8.77
C LEU A 399 -26.81 -10.43 9.07
N ALA A 400 -26.96 -9.49 9.99
CA ALA A 400 -28.23 -8.99 10.46
C ALA A 400 -28.29 -7.46 10.33
N GLU A 401 -28.69 -6.75 11.38
CA GLU A 401 -28.85 -5.30 11.36
C GLU A 401 -27.52 -4.55 11.18
N PRO A 402 -27.48 -3.45 10.42
CA PRO A 402 -26.29 -2.62 10.29
C PRO A 402 -25.95 -1.95 11.62
N VAL A 403 -24.66 -1.81 11.89
CA VAL A 403 -24.13 -1.14 13.07
C VAL A 403 -23.14 -0.05 12.73
N ALA A 404 -23.19 1.05 13.46
CA ALA A 404 -22.28 2.18 13.30
C ALA A 404 -21.96 2.82 14.66
N GLU A 405 -21.03 3.76 14.65
CA GLU A 405 -20.62 4.51 15.85
C GLU A 405 -20.13 3.61 16.99
N LEU A 406 -19.42 2.53 16.65
CA LEU A 406 -18.76 1.64 17.60
C LEU A 406 -17.24 1.78 17.55
N THR A 407 -16.57 1.47 18.64
CA THR A 407 -15.11 1.36 18.71
C THR A 407 -14.73 -0.08 18.95
N ILE A 408 -13.79 -0.61 18.17
CA ILE A 408 -13.15 -1.91 18.42
C ILE A 408 -11.77 -1.69 19.03
N ALA A 409 -11.41 -2.49 20.04
CA ALA A 409 -10.15 -2.41 20.73
C ALA A 409 -9.58 -3.78 21.12
N GLY A 410 -8.26 -3.84 21.27
CA GLY A 410 -7.50 -5.03 21.67
C GLY A 410 -6.00 -4.77 21.68
N ASN A 411 -5.20 -5.82 21.78
CA ASN A 411 -3.74 -5.75 21.59
C ASN A 411 -3.35 -6.54 20.34
N LEU A 412 -2.55 -5.94 19.46
CA LEU A 412 -2.18 -6.53 18.16
C LEU A 412 -1.45 -7.87 18.29
N ILE A 413 -0.65 -8.10 19.34
CA ILE A 413 0.03 -9.38 19.55
C ILE A 413 -1.01 -10.49 19.79
N GLU A 414 -1.97 -10.23 20.68
CA GLU A 414 -3.04 -11.16 21.02
C GLU A 414 -4.00 -11.38 19.85
N MET A 415 -4.36 -10.28 19.17
CA MET A 415 -5.19 -10.30 17.97
C MET A 415 -4.56 -11.17 16.89
N PHE A 416 -3.28 -10.98 16.56
CA PHE A 416 -2.56 -11.78 15.58
C PHE A 416 -2.50 -13.26 15.99
N ALA A 417 -2.20 -13.55 17.26
CA ALA A 417 -2.13 -14.91 17.76
C ALA A 417 -3.47 -15.65 17.69
N ALA A 418 -4.60 -14.93 17.72
CA ALA A 418 -5.96 -15.48 17.68
C ALA A 418 -6.61 -15.45 16.28
N LEU A 419 -5.90 -15.05 15.22
CA LEU A 419 -6.47 -14.85 13.89
C LEU A 419 -6.99 -16.13 13.25
N ARG A 420 -8.24 -16.11 12.77
CA ARG A 420 -8.78 -17.11 11.84
C ARG A 420 -9.00 -16.47 10.48
N ALA A 421 -8.64 -17.16 9.40
CA ALA A 421 -8.75 -16.65 8.04
C ALA A 421 -9.72 -17.49 7.19
N ALA A 422 -10.44 -16.83 6.28
CA ALA A 422 -11.23 -17.49 5.26
C ALA A 422 -10.38 -17.84 4.02
N ASP A 423 -10.97 -18.57 3.09
CA ASP A 423 -10.41 -18.97 1.79
C ASP A 423 -10.60 -17.94 0.66
N ASP A 424 -11.05 -16.73 0.98
CA ASP A 424 -11.47 -15.69 0.03
C ASP A 424 -10.42 -14.60 -0.22
N LEU A 425 -9.12 -14.94 -0.14
CA LEU A 425 -8.05 -14.00 -0.46
C LEU A 425 -8.14 -13.58 -1.94
N VAL A 426 -8.28 -12.27 -2.17
CA VAL A 426 -8.21 -11.66 -3.50
C VAL A 426 -7.16 -10.56 -3.49
N PHE A 427 -6.32 -10.53 -4.53
CA PHE A 427 -5.29 -9.52 -4.69
C PHE A 427 -5.86 -8.27 -5.38
N ARG A 428 -6.35 -7.32 -4.57
CA ARG A 428 -6.88 -6.03 -5.07
C ARG A 428 -5.95 -4.86 -4.81
N HIS A 429 -4.99 -5.02 -3.92
CA HIS A 429 -4.11 -3.95 -3.46
C HIS A 429 -2.63 -4.37 -3.54
N GLY A 430 -1.77 -3.60 -2.87
CA GLY A 430 -0.40 -4.03 -2.57
C GLY A 430 -0.26 -4.65 -1.17
N VAL A 431 -1.32 -4.60 -0.37
CA VAL A 431 -1.43 -5.29 0.91
C VAL A 431 -2.80 -5.94 0.95
N ASP A 432 -2.86 -7.28 0.98
CA ASP A 432 -4.11 -8.02 0.86
C ASP A 432 -4.25 -9.06 1.98
N ALA A 433 -5.48 -9.26 2.42
CA ALA A 433 -5.83 -10.28 3.39
C ALA A 433 -7.24 -10.80 3.08
N PRO A 434 -7.52 -12.08 3.38
CA PRO A 434 -8.87 -12.63 3.27
C PRO A 434 -9.80 -12.01 4.33
N THR A 435 -11.03 -12.49 4.39
CA THR A 435 -11.88 -12.28 5.56
C THR A 435 -11.19 -12.85 6.80
N LEU A 436 -11.11 -12.06 7.86
CA LEU A 436 -10.46 -12.45 9.12
C LEU A 436 -11.44 -12.47 10.28
N ARG A 437 -11.22 -13.34 11.26
CA ARG A 437 -11.99 -13.38 12.50
C ARG A 437 -11.07 -13.37 13.71
N ILE A 438 -11.49 -12.65 14.75
CA ILE A 438 -10.89 -12.62 16.08
C ILE A 438 -12.01 -12.82 17.10
N ASP A 439 -11.91 -13.81 17.97
CA ASP A 439 -13.02 -14.26 18.82
C ASP A 439 -13.33 -13.35 20.02
N ALA A 440 -12.35 -12.57 20.48
CA ALA A 440 -12.49 -11.75 21.68
C ALA A 440 -11.89 -10.36 21.47
N MET A 441 -12.69 -9.45 20.91
CA MET A 441 -12.35 -8.02 20.86
C MET A 441 -13.28 -7.21 21.75
N SER A 442 -12.76 -6.15 22.35
CA SER A 442 -13.57 -5.18 23.08
C SER A 442 -14.32 -4.30 22.08
N VAL A 443 -15.64 -4.26 22.20
CA VAL A 443 -16.51 -3.38 21.40
C VAL A 443 -17.19 -2.41 22.35
N ALA A 444 -16.98 -1.12 22.12
CA ALA A 444 -17.68 -0.04 22.81
C ALA A 444 -18.72 0.56 21.87
N GLY A 445 -20.00 0.48 22.26
CA GLY A 445 -21.14 1.06 21.54
C GLY A 445 -21.98 1.92 22.48
N SER A 446 -23.28 1.68 22.55
CA SER A 446 -24.14 2.32 23.56
C SER A 446 -24.84 1.28 24.44
N GLN A 447 -24.66 1.45 25.75
CA GLN A 447 -25.04 0.57 26.86
C GLN A 447 -24.19 -0.69 26.98
#